data_AF-A0AAE2MBD7-F1
#
_entry.id   AF-A0AAE2MBD7-F1
#
_cell.length_a   1.000
_cell.length_b   1.000
_cell.length_c   1.000
_cell.angle_alpha   90.00
_cell.angle_beta   90.00
_cell.angle_gamma   90.00
#
_symmetry.space_group_name_H-M   'P 1'
#
loop_
_entity.id
_entity.type
_entity.pdbx_description
1 polymer ?
#
loop_
_entity_poly.entity_id
_entity_poly.type
_entity_poly.pdbx_seq_one_letter_code
_entity_poly.pdbx_strand_id
1 'polypeptide(L)'
;MVMVSLMIGAKTWAWLASGSASMLGSLTDSLMDITATAMSFLVLGYALRPADDDHRFGHGKAEALAGLGQAAFIAGSGCLLAFHGIERLFNPIQLSHSLLGVWVSIFAIACTLVIVFVQNKVVKYTDSIAIKADSVHYKGDLILNAAVLLAILLAYYGVLYADPIFAIGVAGYLLYNSWDIARDSADHLMDKELPDDEKQSIFDIARAHADVHGVHDIRTRQGGKVKFIQMHLELDDHLSLIRAHNVADEVEAMLKERFESEVDILIHLDPLSVLVKPSPNYKIDKS
;
A
#
# COMPACT_ATOMS: atom_id res chain seq x y z
N MET A 1 7.23 -16.27 2.95
CA MET A 1 8.39 -16.95 2.34
C MET A 1 8.24 -18.46 2.28
N VAL A 2 8.10 -19.19 3.41
CA VAL A 2 7.98 -20.67 3.42
C VAL A 2 6.94 -21.21 2.43
N MET A 3 5.74 -20.63 2.40
CA MET A 3 4.67 -21.10 1.52
C MET A 3 4.95 -20.85 0.03
N VAL A 4 5.60 -19.74 -0.30
CA VAL A 4 5.98 -19.38 -1.68
C VAL A 4 7.11 -20.29 -2.16
N SER A 5 8.10 -20.57 -1.30
CA SER A 5 9.16 -21.56 -1.57
C SER A 5 8.60 -22.97 -1.81
N LEU A 6 7.57 -23.36 -1.06
CA LEU A 6 6.90 -24.66 -1.22
C LEU A 6 6.12 -24.75 -2.55
N MET A 7 5.47 -23.65 -2.96
CA MET A 7 4.77 -23.56 -4.25
C MET A 7 5.74 -23.67 -5.45
N ILE A 8 6.92 -23.05 -5.37
CA ILE A 8 7.97 -23.21 -6.39
C ILE A 8 8.53 -24.63 -6.41
N GLY A 9 8.77 -25.23 -5.25
CA GLY A 9 9.23 -26.63 -5.17
C GLY A 9 8.29 -27.56 -5.92
N ALA A 10 6.98 -27.41 -5.69
CA ALA A 10 5.94 -28.18 -6.37
C ALA A 10 5.91 -27.91 -7.89
N LYS A 11 5.97 -26.65 -8.35
CA LYS A 11 5.98 -26.30 -9.77
C LYS A 11 7.25 -26.76 -10.50
N THR A 12 8.41 -26.66 -9.85
CA THR A 12 9.70 -27.14 -10.37
C THR A 12 9.67 -28.65 -10.57
N TRP A 13 9.14 -29.39 -9.58
CA TRP A 13 8.98 -30.83 -9.68
C TRP A 13 7.99 -31.22 -10.79
N ALA A 14 6.85 -30.53 -10.88
CA ALA A 14 5.85 -30.77 -11.93
C ALA A 14 6.39 -30.45 -13.34
N TRP A 15 7.23 -29.43 -13.48
CA TRP A 15 7.93 -29.14 -14.73
C TRP A 15 8.91 -30.25 -15.12
N LEU A 16 9.78 -30.67 -14.20
CA LEU A 16 10.74 -31.76 -14.43
C LEU A 16 10.04 -33.08 -14.78
N ALA A 17 8.88 -33.35 -14.18
CA ALA A 17 8.10 -34.55 -14.43
C ALA A 17 7.28 -34.50 -15.73
N SER A 18 6.80 -33.33 -16.15
CA SER A 18 5.92 -33.19 -17.32
C SER A 18 6.64 -32.79 -18.62
N GLY A 19 7.83 -32.18 -18.53
CA GLY A 19 8.55 -31.63 -19.69
C GLY A 19 7.80 -30.54 -20.45
N SER A 20 6.71 -30.00 -19.90
CA SER A 20 5.79 -29.12 -20.61
C SER A 20 6.28 -27.66 -20.61
N ALA A 21 6.29 -27.04 -21.80
CA ALA A 21 6.56 -25.60 -21.94
C ALA A 21 5.54 -24.72 -21.17
N SER A 22 4.29 -25.21 -20.99
CA SER A 22 3.29 -24.49 -20.18
C SER A 22 3.64 -24.44 -18.69
N MET A 23 4.25 -25.52 -18.17
CA MET A 23 4.72 -25.56 -16.78
C MET A 23 5.94 -24.69 -16.56
N LEU A 24 6.82 -24.58 -17.57
CA LEU A 24 7.96 -23.65 -17.53
C LEU A 24 7.49 -22.19 -17.42
N GLY A 25 6.50 -21.77 -18.22
CA GLY A 25 5.90 -20.44 -18.11
C GLY A 25 5.34 -20.17 -16.71
N SER A 26 4.54 -21.12 -16.18
CA SER A 26 3.97 -20.99 -14.82
C SER A 26 5.01 -20.95 -13.69
N LEU A 27 6.20 -21.53 -13.93
CA LEU A 27 7.34 -21.51 -13.02
C LEU A 27 8.06 -20.16 -13.09
N THR A 28 8.24 -19.61 -14.29
CA THR A 28 8.82 -18.27 -14.50
C THR A 28 7.98 -17.20 -13.81
N ASP A 29 6.65 -17.28 -13.91
CA ASP A 29 5.76 -16.35 -13.20
C ASP A 29 6.00 -16.41 -11.69
N SER A 30 6.01 -17.62 -11.11
CA SER A 30 6.25 -17.78 -9.66
C SER A 30 7.66 -17.38 -9.21
N LEU A 31 8.66 -17.47 -10.08
CA LEU A 31 10.00 -16.93 -9.81
C LEU A 31 9.95 -15.39 -9.74
N MET A 32 9.25 -14.73 -10.65
CA MET A 32 9.06 -13.27 -10.60
C MET A 32 8.31 -12.86 -9.33
N ASP A 33 7.29 -13.61 -8.92
CA ASP A 33 6.55 -13.35 -7.67
C ASP A 33 7.46 -13.41 -6.44
N ILE A 34 8.39 -14.38 -6.38
CA ILE A 34 9.37 -14.43 -5.29
C ILE A 34 10.28 -13.22 -5.32
N THR A 35 10.78 -12.83 -6.49
CA THR A 35 11.66 -11.67 -6.59
C THR A 35 10.94 -10.41 -6.13
N ALA A 36 9.69 -10.20 -6.53
CA ALA A 36 8.87 -9.08 -6.10
C ALA A 36 8.59 -9.10 -4.58
N THR A 37 8.23 -10.27 -4.03
CA THR A 37 7.97 -10.44 -2.59
C THR A 37 9.24 -10.24 -1.77
N ALA A 38 10.39 -10.77 -2.23
CA ALA A 38 11.68 -10.62 -1.56
C ALA A 38 12.14 -9.17 -1.57
N MET A 39 11.97 -8.47 -2.70
CA MET A 39 12.27 -7.05 -2.78
C MET A 39 11.39 -6.23 -1.84
N SER A 40 10.09 -6.51 -1.81
CA SER A 40 9.14 -5.85 -0.89
C SER A 40 9.51 -6.08 0.57
N PHE A 41 9.93 -7.30 0.92
CA PHE A 41 10.41 -7.61 2.27
C PHE A 41 11.69 -6.83 2.63
N LEU A 42 12.65 -6.74 1.71
CA LEU A 42 13.88 -5.96 1.93
C LEU A 42 13.59 -4.47 2.08
N VAL A 43 12.72 -3.90 1.24
CA VAL A 43 12.35 -2.49 1.32
C VAL A 43 11.56 -2.21 2.59
N LEU A 44 10.64 -3.09 2.99
CA LEU A 44 9.93 -2.93 4.26
C LEU A 44 10.91 -2.97 5.45
N GLY A 45 11.88 -3.89 5.43
CA GLY A 45 12.95 -3.95 6.44
C GLY A 45 13.81 -2.69 6.47
N TYR A 46 14.02 -2.04 5.32
CA TYR A 46 14.71 -0.76 5.23
C TYR A 46 13.84 0.41 5.71
N ALA A 47 12.55 0.43 5.33
CA ALA A 47 11.60 1.48 5.71
C ALA A 47 11.32 1.52 7.22
N LEU A 48 11.39 0.37 7.90
CA LEU A 48 11.25 0.24 9.34
C LEU A 48 12.52 0.61 10.13
N ARG A 49 13.62 0.98 9.45
CA ARG A 49 14.82 1.45 10.16
C ARG A 49 14.54 2.81 10.81
N PRO A 50 14.98 3.00 12.07
CA PRO A 50 14.86 4.28 12.73
C PRO A 50 15.64 5.38 11.99
N ALA A 51 15.41 6.63 12.37
CA ALA A 51 16.18 7.76 11.86
C ALA A 51 17.69 7.56 12.07
N ASP A 52 18.46 7.86 11.03
CA ASP A 52 19.92 7.87 11.05
C ASP A 52 20.47 9.28 10.76
N ASP A 53 21.80 9.40 10.69
CA ASP A 53 22.43 10.70 10.51
C ASP A 53 22.16 11.32 9.14
N ASP A 54 21.97 10.49 8.11
CA ASP A 54 21.68 10.89 6.73
C ASP A 54 20.18 11.09 6.47
N HIS A 55 19.30 10.45 7.26
CA HIS A 55 17.84 10.49 7.17
C HIS A 55 17.21 10.74 8.54
N ARG A 56 17.21 12.01 8.96
CA ARG A 56 16.71 12.47 10.28
C ARG A 56 15.21 12.27 10.52
N PHE A 57 14.41 12.18 9.45
CA PHE A 57 12.98 11.89 9.52
C PHE A 57 12.66 10.39 9.35
N GLY A 58 13.69 9.53 9.33
CA GLY A 58 13.54 8.09 9.14
C GLY A 58 13.37 7.67 7.68
N HIS A 59 13.10 6.37 7.52
CA HIS A 59 13.09 5.71 6.21
C HIS A 59 11.69 5.38 5.69
N GLY A 60 10.64 5.88 6.34
CA GLY A 60 9.24 5.51 6.03
C GLY A 60 8.84 5.76 4.57
N LYS A 61 9.39 6.79 3.90
CA LYS A 61 9.13 7.07 2.48
C LYS A 61 9.62 5.97 1.54
N ALA A 62 10.58 5.13 1.96
CA ALA A 62 11.02 3.98 1.18
C ALA A 62 9.88 2.97 0.94
N GLU A 63 8.93 2.87 1.86
CA GLU A 63 7.75 2.02 1.70
C GLU A 63 6.85 2.52 0.55
N ALA A 64 6.63 3.83 0.47
CA ALA A 64 5.85 4.44 -0.61
C ALA A 64 6.54 4.27 -1.97
N LEU A 65 7.88 4.37 -2.02
CA LEU A 65 8.68 4.08 -3.21
C LEU A 65 8.57 2.60 -3.65
N ALA A 66 8.60 1.66 -2.70
CA ALA A 66 8.33 0.25 -3.01
C ALA A 66 6.94 0.05 -3.60
N GLY A 67 5.91 0.66 -2.97
CA GLY A 67 4.53 0.61 -3.47
C GLY A 67 4.41 1.14 -4.90
N LEU A 68 5.11 2.23 -5.23
CA LEU A 68 5.11 2.80 -6.58
C LEU A 68 5.81 1.86 -7.58
N GLY A 69 6.94 1.26 -7.20
CA GLY A 69 7.65 0.27 -8.01
C GLY A 69 6.80 -0.97 -8.29
N GLN A 70 6.09 -1.48 -7.27
CA GLN A 70 5.17 -2.60 -7.41
C GLN A 70 3.95 -2.23 -8.27
N ALA A 71 3.36 -1.05 -8.07
CA ALA A 71 2.26 -0.56 -8.90
C ALA A 71 2.66 -0.48 -10.38
N ALA A 72 3.86 0.02 -10.68
CA ALA A 72 4.39 0.06 -12.04
C ALA A 72 4.58 -1.34 -12.63
N PHE A 73 5.08 -2.29 -11.84
CA PHE A 73 5.22 -3.69 -12.25
C PHE A 73 3.86 -4.34 -12.55
N ILE A 74 2.88 -4.20 -11.65
CA ILE A 74 1.52 -4.72 -11.81
C ILE A 74 0.84 -4.09 -13.04
N ALA A 75 1.00 -2.77 -13.24
CA ALA A 75 0.47 -2.08 -14.41
C ALA A 75 1.10 -2.60 -15.71
N GLY A 76 2.42 -2.81 -15.74
CA GLY A 76 3.12 -3.42 -16.86
C GLY A 76 2.61 -4.82 -17.19
N SER A 77 2.48 -5.68 -16.19
CA SER A 77 1.91 -7.03 -16.33
C SER A 77 0.46 -7.02 -16.81
N GLY A 78 -0.36 -6.10 -16.28
CA GLY A 78 -1.74 -5.89 -16.72
C GLY A 78 -1.84 -5.46 -18.19
N CYS A 79 -0.99 -4.52 -18.64
CA CYS A 79 -0.92 -4.11 -20.03
C CYS A 79 -0.51 -5.27 -20.97
N LEU A 80 0.49 -6.05 -20.58
CA LEU A 80 0.93 -7.24 -21.33
C LEU A 80 -0.20 -8.27 -21.42
N LEU A 81 -0.89 -8.53 -20.31
CA LEU A 81 -2.03 -9.46 -20.26
C LEU A 81 -3.19 -8.96 -21.14
N ALA A 82 -3.50 -7.67 -21.12
CA ALA A 82 -4.50 -7.08 -22.01
C ALA A 82 -4.11 -7.26 -23.48
N PHE A 83 -2.84 -7.00 -23.82
CA PHE A 83 -2.33 -7.19 -25.18
C PHE A 83 -2.47 -8.65 -25.64
N HIS A 84 -2.03 -9.62 -24.84
CA HIS A 84 -2.20 -11.03 -25.14
C HIS A 84 -3.69 -11.45 -25.21
N GLY A 85 -4.54 -10.90 -24.35
CA GLY A 85 -5.98 -11.13 -24.36
C GLY A 85 -6.63 -10.65 -25.67
N ILE A 86 -6.23 -9.46 -26.15
CA ILE A 86 -6.69 -8.91 -27.44
C ILE A 86 -6.15 -9.75 -28.59
N GLU A 87 -4.87 -10.12 -28.58
CA GLU A 87 -4.26 -10.97 -29.62
C GLU A 87 -4.99 -12.31 -29.74
N ARG A 88 -5.28 -12.97 -28.61
CA ARG A 88 -6.03 -14.23 -28.55
C ARG A 88 -7.49 -14.11 -29.00
N LEU A 89 -8.07 -12.91 -28.95
CA LEU A 89 -9.40 -12.66 -29.49
C LEU A 89 -9.40 -12.76 -31.02
N PHE A 90 -8.33 -12.29 -31.68
CA PHE A 90 -8.16 -12.37 -33.14
C PHE A 90 -7.58 -13.71 -33.60
N ASN A 91 -6.71 -14.33 -32.80
CA ASN A 91 -6.08 -15.62 -33.08
C ASN A 91 -6.38 -16.62 -31.95
N PRO A 92 -7.57 -17.26 -31.94
CA PRO A 92 -7.92 -18.20 -30.89
C PRO A 92 -7.05 -19.45 -30.98
N ILE A 93 -6.26 -19.69 -29.93
CA ILE A 93 -5.44 -20.89 -29.78
C ILE A 93 -6.24 -21.88 -28.93
N GLN A 94 -6.32 -23.14 -29.36
CA GLN A 94 -6.88 -24.21 -28.53
C GLN A 94 -5.96 -24.48 -27.34
N LEU A 95 -6.48 -24.29 -26.13
CA LEU A 95 -5.77 -24.61 -24.89
C LEU A 95 -5.46 -26.11 -24.88
N SER A 96 -4.18 -26.48 -24.76
CA SER A 96 -3.77 -27.88 -24.71
C SER A 96 -4.17 -28.49 -23.36
N HIS A 97 -5.06 -29.48 -23.43
CA HIS A 97 -5.60 -30.15 -22.25
C HIS A 97 -4.60 -31.18 -21.70
N SER A 98 -3.71 -30.75 -20.82
CA SER A 98 -2.98 -31.69 -19.96
C SER A 98 -3.71 -31.83 -18.64
N LEU A 99 -4.26 -33.02 -18.35
CA LEU A 99 -4.88 -33.36 -17.06
C LEU A 99 -3.96 -33.07 -15.86
N LEU A 100 -2.63 -33.20 -16.06
CA LEU A 100 -1.62 -32.83 -15.07
C LEU A 100 -1.59 -31.32 -14.79
N GLY A 101 -1.75 -30.48 -15.83
CA GLY A 101 -1.76 -29.03 -15.68
C GLY A 101 -2.93 -28.53 -14.83
N VAL A 102 -4.10 -29.16 -14.98
CA VAL A 102 -5.30 -28.81 -14.20
C VAL A 102 -5.09 -29.06 -12.71
N TRP A 103 -4.57 -30.22 -12.32
CA TRP A 103 -4.32 -30.54 -10.90
C TRP A 103 -3.26 -29.62 -10.27
N VAL A 104 -2.20 -29.29 -11.02
CA VAL A 104 -1.16 -28.36 -10.56
C VAL A 104 -1.73 -26.94 -10.40
N SER A 105 -2.58 -26.48 -11.33
CA SER A 105 -3.26 -25.19 -11.21
C SER A 105 -4.22 -25.13 -10.02
N ILE A 106 -4.98 -26.20 -9.75
CA ILE A 106 -5.86 -26.26 -8.57
C ILE A 106 -5.04 -26.16 -7.27
N PHE A 107 -3.91 -26.89 -7.19
CA PHE A 107 -3.02 -26.79 -6.04
C PHE A 107 -2.43 -25.38 -5.89
N ALA A 108 -1.98 -24.77 -6.99
CA ALA A 108 -1.46 -23.40 -6.98
C ALA A 108 -2.52 -22.38 -6.52
N ILE A 109 -3.76 -22.48 -7.01
CA ILE A 109 -4.89 -21.64 -6.56
C ILE A 109 -5.13 -21.78 -5.06
N ALA A 110 -5.12 -23.02 -4.54
CA ALA A 110 -5.31 -23.27 -3.10
C ALA A 110 -4.20 -22.62 -2.27
N CYS A 111 -2.95 -22.70 -2.71
CA CYS A 111 -1.85 -21.99 -2.07
C CYS A 111 -2.03 -20.47 -2.15
N THR A 112 -2.30 -19.90 -3.33
CA THR A 112 -2.47 -18.45 -3.51
C THR A 112 -3.63 -17.92 -2.65
N LEU A 113 -4.72 -18.65 -2.52
CA LEU A 113 -5.84 -18.31 -1.61
C LEU A 113 -5.38 -18.11 -0.16
N VAL A 114 -4.54 -19.01 0.35
CA VAL A 114 -4.02 -18.90 1.72
C VAL A 114 -3.10 -17.68 1.85
N ILE A 115 -2.24 -17.39 0.87
CA ILE A 115 -1.38 -16.19 0.87
C ILE A 115 -2.24 -14.93 0.91
N VAL A 116 -3.23 -14.83 0.01
CA VAL A 116 -4.12 -13.67 -0.08
C VAL A 116 -4.91 -13.47 1.21
N PHE A 117 -5.35 -14.55 1.85
CA PHE A 117 -6.06 -14.47 3.13
C PHE A 117 -5.17 -13.92 4.25
N VAL A 118 -3.94 -14.44 4.36
CA VAL A 118 -2.97 -13.97 5.37
C VAL A 118 -2.59 -12.51 5.12
N GLN A 119 -2.27 -12.13 3.88
CA GLN A 119 -1.89 -10.76 3.54
C GLN A 119 -3.03 -9.77 3.78
N ASN A 120 -4.27 -10.09 3.38
CA ASN A 120 -5.43 -9.23 3.66
C ASN A 120 -5.62 -8.98 5.15
N LYS A 121 -5.38 -10.01 5.98
CA LYS A 121 -5.43 -9.86 7.42
C LYS A 121 -4.36 -8.87 7.88
N VAL A 122 -3.12 -9.03 7.41
CA VAL A 122 -2.00 -8.13 7.78
C VAL A 122 -2.24 -6.70 7.31
N VAL A 123 -2.67 -6.47 6.06
CA VAL A 123 -2.96 -5.13 5.53
C VAL A 123 -3.94 -4.38 6.43
N LYS A 124 -5.00 -5.05 6.89
CA LYS A 124 -6.00 -4.45 7.80
C LYS A 124 -5.46 -4.10 9.19
N TYR A 125 -4.34 -4.67 9.62
CA TYR A 125 -3.73 -4.38 10.92
C TYR A 125 -2.55 -3.41 10.82
N THR A 126 -1.92 -3.27 9.65
CA THR A 126 -0.66 -2.52 9.52
C THR A 126 -0.74 -1.29 8.63
N ASP A 127 -1.81 -1.11 7.84
CA ASP A 127 -1.98 -0.02 6.84
C ASP A 127 -0.75 0.20 5.95
N SER A 128 0.00 -0.88 5.70
CA SER A 128 1.24 -0.85 4.94
C SER A 128 0.94 -0.81 3.45
N ILE A 129 1.44 0.21 2.75
CA ILE A 129 1.28 0.35 1.29
C ILE A 129 2.03 -0.78 0.57
N ALA A 130 3.25 -1.12 1.01
CA ALA A 130 4.02 -2.18 0.37
C ALA A 130 3.31 -3.54 0.48
N ILE A 131 2.71 -3.85 1.64
CA ILE A 131 1.94 -5.09 1.82
C ILE A 131 0.61 -5.03 1.06
N LYS A 132 -0.06 -3.87 0.99
CA LYS A 132 -1.26 -3.66 0.17
C LYS A 132 -0.97 -3.96 -1.30
N ALA A 133 0.13 -3.42 -1.82
CA ALA A 133 0.57 -3.64 -3.20
C ALA A 133 0.86 -5.11 -3.50
N ASP A 134 1.60 -5.78 -2.62
CA ASP A 134 1.89 -7.22 -2.73
C ASP A 134 0.59 -8.05 -2.70
N SER A 135 -0.37 -7.71 -1.84
CA SER A 135 -1.66 -8.39 -1.76
C SER A 135 -2.51 -8.24 -3.02
N VAL A 136 -2.48 -7.07 -3.66
CA VAL A 136 -3.20 -6.83 -4.93
C VAL A 136 -2.62 -7.69 -6.04
N HIS A 137 -1.30 -7.83 -6.12
CA HIS A 137 -0.64 -8.71 -7.10
C HIS A 137 -1.14 -10.16 -6.98
N TYR A 138 -1.06 -10.75 -5.78
CA TYR A 138 -1.53 -12.12 -5.55
C TYR A 138 -3.05 -12.30 -5.73
N LYS A 139 -3.86 -11.28 -5.43
CA LYS A 139 -5.30 -11.30 -5.75
C LYS A 139 -5.53 -11.35 -7.24
N GLY A 140 -4.76 -10.58 -8.01
CA GLY A 140 -4.77 -10.59 -9.47
C GLY A 140 -4.49 -11.98 -10.01
N ASP A 141 -3.44 -12.63 -9.51
CA ASP A 141 -3.08 -13.99 -9.91
C ASP A 141 -4.18 -14.99 -9.57
N LEU A 142 -4.80 -14.86 -8.39
CA LEU A 142 -5.89 -15.73 -7.99
C LEU A 142 -7.10 -15.59 -8.93
N ILE A 143 -7.49 -14.35 -9.27
CA ILE A 143 -8.60 -14.08 -10.18
C ILE A 143 -8.25 -14.57 -11.58
N LEU A 144 -7.03 -14.35 -12.05
CA LEU A 144 -6.56 -14.83 -13.35
C LEU A 144 -6.64 -16.36 -13.44
N ASN A 145 -6.08 -17.07 -12.46
CA ASN A 145 -6.08 -18.53 -12.45
C ASN A 145 -7.50 -19.10 -12.33
N ALA A 146 -8.38 -18.47 -11.54
CA ALA A 146 -9.79 -18.86 -11.47
C ALA A 146 -10.51 -18.64 -12.80
N ALA A 147 -10.23 -17.53 -13.48
CA ALA A 147 -10.83 -17.20 -14.76
C ALA A 147 -10.35 -18.14 -15.89
N VAL A 148 -9.07 -18.53 -15.89
CA VAL A 148 -8.52 -19.55 -16.80
C VAL A 148 -9.17 -20.91 -16.55
N LEU A 149 -9.35 -21.32 -15.28
CA LEU A 149 -10.04 -22.57 -14.95
C LEU A 149 -11.49 -22.58 -15.45
N LEU A 150 -12.19 -21.46 -15.27
CA LEU A 150 -13.55 -21.28 -15.77
C LEU A 150 -13.59 -21.30 -17.31
N ALA A 151 -12.60 -20.67 -17.97
CA ALA A 151 -12.47 -20.67 -19.42
C ALA A 151 -12.22 -22.08 -19.99
N ILE A 152 -11.41 -22.91 -19.33
CA ILE A 152 -11.22 -24.33 -19.71
C ILE A 152 -12.55 -25.10 -19.62
N LEU A 153 -13.32 -24.86 -18.55
CA LEU A 153 -14.62 -25.50 -18.36
C LEU A 153 -15.63 -25.05 -19.44
N LEU A 154 -15.64 -23.76 -19.78
CA LEU A 154 -16.50 -23.19 -20.84
C LEU A 154 -16.05 -23.60 -22.25
N ALA A 155 -14.76 -23.84 -22.47
CA ALA A 155 -14.23 -24.36 -23.72
C ALA A 155 -14.75 -25.79 -23.99
N TYR A 156 -14.99 -26.59 -22.94
CA TYR A 156 -15.66 -27.90 -23.08
C TYR A 156 -17.09 -27.78 -23.64
N TYR A 157 -17.78 -26.67 -23.35
CA TYR A 157 -19.09 -26.33 -23.90
C TYR A 157 -19.01 -25.58 -25.25
N GLY A 158 -17.82 -25.46 -25.85
CA GLY A 158 -17.60 -24.85 -27.16
C GLY A 158 -17.41 -23.32 -27.15
N VAL A 159 -17.28 -22.68 -25.98
CA VAL A 159 -17.07 -21.23 -25.89
C VAL A 159 -15.59 -20.90 -25.99
N LEU A 160 -15.09 -20.74 -27.21
CA LEU A 160 -13.66 -20.52 -27.51
C LEU A 160 -13.14 -19.14 -27.05
N TYR A 161 -14.02 -18.15 -26.95
CA TYR A 161 -13.66 -16.76 -26.63
C TYR A 161 -13.70 -16.44 -25.13
N ALA A 162 -13.99 -17.41 -24.27
CA ALA A 162 -14.08 -17.19 -22.83
C ALA A 162 -12.73 -16.73 -22.24
N ASP A 163 -11.64 -17.44 -22.58
CA ASP A 163 -10.28 -17.14 -22.11
C ASP A 163 -9.81 -15.70 -22.39
N PRO A 164 -9.85 -15.19 -23.64
CA PRO A 164 -9.42 -13.82 -23.92
C PRO A 164 -10.30 -12.75 -23.25
N ILE A 165 -11.62 -12.96 -23.15
CA ILE A 165 -12.52 -12.02 -22.47
C ILE A 165 -12.18 -11.93 -20.98
N PHE A 166 -11.97 -13.08 -20.33
CA PHE A 166 -11.55 -13.11 -18.94
C PHE A 166 -10.18 -12.47 -18.75
N ALA A 167 -9.20 -12.76 -19.60
CA ALA A 167 -7.87 -12.16 -19.53
C ALA A 167 -7.92 -10.62 -19.60
N ILE A 168 -8.72 -10.05 -20.52
CA ILE A 168 -8.91 -8.59 -20.62
C ILE A 168 -9.61 -8.04 -19.38
N GLY A 169 -10.62 -8.74 -18.85
CA GLY A 169 -11.31 -8.33 -17.62
C GLY A 169 -10.38 -8.28 -16.41
N VAL A 170 -9.54 -9.31 -16.24
CA VAL A 170 -8.53 -9.35 -15.18
C VAL A 170 -7.47 -8.27 -15.36
N ALA A 171 -7.03 -8.02 -16.59
CA ALA A 171 -6.11 -6.92 -16.88
C ALA A 171 -6.69 -5.56 -16.48
N GLY A 172 -7.97 -5.30 -16.78
CA GLY A 172 -8.66 -4.07 -16.35
C GLY A 172 -8.73 -3.94 -14.83
N TYR A 173 -9.00 -5.03 -14.11
CA TYR A 173 -8.97 -5.05 -12.66
C TYR A 173 -7.58 -4.76 -12.09
N LEU A 174 -6.52 -5.37 -12.66
CA LEU A 174 -5.14 -5.13 -12.26
C LEU A 174 -4.73 -3.66 -12.46
N LEU A 175 -5.06 -3.08 -13.61
CA LEU A 175 -4.76 -1.68 -13.93
C LEU A 175 -5.49 -0.69 -13.02
N TYR A 176 -6.74 -0.97 -12.65
CA TYR A 176 -7.49 -0.15 -11.71
C TYR A 176 -6.85 -0.16 -10.31
N ASN A 177 -6.49 -1.34 -9.80
CA ASN A 177 -5.89 -1.44 -8.46
C ASN A 177 -4.44 -0.91 -8.44
N SER A 178 -3.66 -1.08 -9.52
CA SER A 178 -2.32 -0.50 -9.59
C SER A 178 -2.36 1.03 -9.62
N TRP A 179 -3.36 1.62 -10.27
CA TRP A 179 -3.59 3.07 -10.20
C TRP A 179 -3.91 3.55 -8.78
N ASP A 180 -4.75 2.83 -8.04
CA ASP A 180 -5.06 3.14 -6.63
C ASP A 180 -3.79 3.12 -5.76
N ILE A 181 -2.97 2.07 -5.89
CA ILE A 181 -1.70 1.96 -5.17
C ILE A 181 -0.74 3.10 -5.57
N ALA A 182 -0.62 3.39 -6.86
CA ALA A 182 0.26 4.44 -7.34
C ALA A 182 -0.15 5.81 -6.79
N ARG A 183 -1.45 6.08 -6.72
CA ARG A 183 -2.01 7.30 -6.13
C ARG A 183 -1.71 7.38 -4.63
N ASP A 184 -1.98 6.31 -3.87
CA ASP A 184 -1.69 6.27 -2.43
C ASP A 184 -0.19 6.46 -2.14
N SER A 185 0.67 5.80 -2.91
CA SER A 185 2.12 5.96 -2.85
C SER A 185 2.56 7.39 -3.17
N ALA A 186 1.99 8.00 -4.21
CA ALA A 186 2.30 9.39 -4.58
C ALA A 186 1.86 10.36 -3.48
N ASP A 187 0.66 10.17 -2.93
CA ASP A 187 0.11 10.96 -1.83
C ASP A 187 1.04 10.90 -0.59
N HIS A 188 1.55 9.72 -0.24
CA HIS A 188 2.55 9.59 0.85
C HIS A 188 3.89 10.26 0.52
N LEU A 189 4.36 10.23 -0.73
CA LEU A 189 5.61 10.90 -1.11
C LEU A 189 5.49 12.42 -1.11
N MET A 190 4.32 12.93 -1.50
CA MET A 190 3.97 14.35 -1.54
C MET A 190 3.59 14.94 -0.18
N ASP A 191 3.76 14.19 0.92
CA ASP A 191 3.45 14.63 2.28
C ASP A 191 1.98 15.08 2.42
N LYS A 192 1.04 14.27 1.92
CA LYS A 192 -0.40 14.49 2.09
C LYS A 192 -0.76 14.61 3.58
N GLU A 193 -1.67 15.53 3.87
CA GLU A 193 -2.17 15.77 5.23
C GLU A 193 -2.91 14.56 5.80
N LEU A 194 -2.92 14.48 7.14
CA LEU A 194 -3.74 13.53 7.87
C LEU A 194 -5.24 13.77 7.60
N PRO A 195 -6.09 12.74 7.81
CA PRO A 195 -7.54 12.88 7.73
C PRO A 195 -8.08 14.05 8.57
N ASP A 196 -9.17 14.68 8.11
CA ASP A 196 -9.72 15.89 8.74
C ASP A 196 -10.20 15.65 10.19
N ASP A 197 -10.66 14.43 10.51
CA ASP A 197 -11.04 14.02 11.86
C ASP A 197 -9.83 13.96 12.81
N GLU A 198 -8.69 13.46 12.33
CA GLU A 198 -7.45 13.47 13.11
C GLU A 198 -6.92 14.89 13.30
N LYS A 199 -6.92 15.71 12.24
CA LYS A 199 -6.54 17.13 12.34
C LYS A 199 -7.40 17.90 13.33
N GLN A 200 -8.72 17.66 13.30
CA GLN A 200 -9.64 18.27 14.26
C GLN A 200 -9.33 17.82 15.69
N SER A 201 -9.05 16.53 15.90
CA SER A 201 -8.64 16.03 17.21
C SER A 201 -7.36 16.70 17.71
N ILE A 202 -6.37 16.94 16.83
CA ILE A 202 -5.12 17.64 17.18
C ILE A 202 -5.43 19.07 17.64
N PHE A 203 -6.25 19.79 16.88
CA PHE A 203 -6.67 21.15 17.22
C PHE A 203 -7.39 21.21 18.58
N ASP A 204 -8.35 20.31 18.80
CA ASP A 204 -9.16 20.28 20.03
C ASP A 204 -8.31 19.94 21.27
N ILE A 205 -7.35 19.03 21.14
CA ILE A 205 -6.43 18.66 22.23
C ILE A 205 -5.50 19.83 22.57
N ALA A 206 -4.88 20.46 21.58
CA ALA A 206 -3.98 21.58 21.80
C ALA A 206 -4.71 22.78 22.43
N ARG A 207 -5.94 23.06 21.98
CA ARG A 207 -6.77 24.15 22.51
C ARG A 207 -7.36 23.87 23.89
N ALA A 208 -7.43 22.62 24.33
CA ALA A 208 -7.96 22.27 25.65
C ALA A 208 -7.03 22.73 26.80
N HIS A 209 -5.76 23.02 26.51
CA HIS A 209 -4.80 23.49 27.49
C HIS A 209 -5.11 24.93 27.95
N ALA A 210 -5.13 25.18 29.26
CA ALA A 210 -5.61 26.44 29.84
C ALA A 210 -4.83 27.69 29.40
N ASP A 211 -3.52 27.54 29.21
CA ASP A 211 -2.62 28.64 28.80
C ASP A 211 -2.57 28.87 27.27
N VAL A 212 -3.29 28.06 26.48
CA VAL A 212 -3.33 28.18 25.01
C VAL A 212 -4.54 29.02 24.61
N HIS A 213 -4.29 30.18 23.99
CA HIS A 213 -5.35 31.09 23.54
C HIS A 213 -5.88 30.74 22.15
N GLY A 214 -5.04 30.11 21.32
CA GLY A 214 -5.34 29.74 19.95
C GLY A 214 -4.28 28.82 19.37
N VAL A 215 -4.62 28.20 18.24
CA VAL A 215 -3.74 27.30 17.49
C VAL A 215 -3.92 27.62 16.01
N HIS A 216 -2.81 27.82 15.29
CA HIS A 216 -2.84 28.08 13.86
C HIS A 216 -1.69 27.37 13.13
N ASP A 217 -1.72 27.41 11.79
CA ASP A 217 -0.76 26.76 10.88
C ASP A 217 -0.49 25.29 11.23
N ILE A 218 -1.55 24.52 11.52
CA ILE A 218 -1.44 23.08 11.75
C ILE A 218 -1.09 22.42 10.42
N ARG A 219 0.11 21.84 10.34
CA ARG A 219 0.58 21.05 9.22
C ARG A 219 0.82 19.63 9.69
N THR A 220 0.27 18.68 8.97
CA THR A 220 0.41 17.26 9.29
C THR A 220 0.87 16.51 8.07
N ARG A 221 1.63 15.43 8.28
CA ARG A 221 1.97 14.46 7.24
C ARG A 221 2.24 13.11 7.87
N GLN A 222 2.27 12.07 7.05
CA GLN A 222 2.60 10.71 7.51
C GLN A 222 3.78 10.15 6.72
N GLY A 223 4.79 9.64 7.42
CA GLY A 223 5.93 8.93 6.84
C GLY A 223 5.98 7.50 7.36
N GLY A 224 5.46 6.55 6.58
CA GLY A 224 5.30 5.17 7.04
C GLY A 224 4.35 5.10 8.24
N LYS A 225 4.85 4.64 9.39
CA LYS A 225 4.08 4.57 10.65
C LYS A 225 4.16 5.82 11.53
N VAL A 226 5.08 6.74 11.21
CA VAL A 226 5.30 7.94 12.01
C VAL A 226 4.43 9.07 11.48
N LYS A 227 3.66 9.69 12.37
CA LYS A 227 2.87 10.90 12.07
C LYS A 227 3.69 12.13 12.46
N PHE A 228 3.85 13.06 11.55
CA PHE A 228 4.54 14.33 11.81
C PHE A 228 3.50 15.43 11.97
N ILE A 229 3.58 16.17 13.07
CA ILE A 229 2.65 17.25 13.41
C ILE A 229 3.47 18.51 13.64
N GLN A 230 3.14 19.58 12.95
CA GLN A 230 3.70 20.91 13.18
C GLN A 230 2.54 21.86 13.46
N MET A 231 2.68 22.71 14.47
CA MET A 231 1.65 23.70 14.80
C MET A 231 2.24 24.90 15.51
N HIS A 232 1.50 26.00 15.48
CA HIS A 232 1.81 27.19 16.25
C HIS A 232 0.82 27.34 17.40
N LEU A 233 1.32 27.48 18.63
CA LEU A 233 0.51 27.79 19.81
C LEU A 233 0.56 29.29 20.08
N GLU A 234 -0.62 29.87 20.29
CA GLU A 234 -0.78 31.27 20.65
C GLU A 234 -0.81 31.38 22.18
N LEU A 235 0.21 32.03 22.74
CA LEU A 235 0.44 32.15 24.18
C LEU A 235 0.48 33.63 24.61
N ASP A 236 0.28 33.88 25.91
CA ASP A 236 0.35 35.22 26.49
C ASP A 236 1.71 35.90 26.24
N ASP A 237 1.70 37.19 25.86
CA ASP A 237 2.88 37.98 25.51
C ASP A 237 3.91 38.10 26.64
N HIS A 238 3.47 37.96 27.90
CA HIS A 238 4.29 38.13 29.09
C HIS A 238 4.66 36.79 29.74
N LEU A 239 4.26 35.68 29.14
CA LEU A 239 4.63 34.35 29.61
C LEU A 239 6.15 34.18 29.54
N SER A 240 6.77 33.77 30.65
CA SER A 240 8.21 33.46 30.63
C SER A 240 8.49 32.33 29.63
N LEU A 241 9.63 32.40 28.92
CA LEU A 241 10.03 31.38 27.94
C LEU A 241 10.01 29.96 28.52
N ILE A 242 10.40 29.80 29.79
CA ILE A 242 10.37 28.51 30.49
C ILE A 242 8.93 28.00 30.63
N ARG A 243 7.99 28.87 31.03
CA ARG A 243 6.58 28.46 31.14
C ARG A 243 5.98 28.17 29.76
N ALA A 244 6.30 28.97 28.75
CA ALA A 244 5.85 28.74 27.38
C ALA A 244 6.35 27.38 26.84
N HIS A 245 7.61 27.04 27.10
CA HIS A 245 8.18 25.73 26.75
C HIS A 245 7.47 24.59 27.49
N ASN A 246 7.24 24.73 28.80
CA ASN A 246 6.50 23.72 29.57
C ASN A 246 5.08 23.51 29.04
N VAL A 247 4.38 24.57 28.62
CA VAL A 247 3.05 24.45 27.98
C VAL A 247 3.14 23.65 26.68
N ALA A 248 4.19 23.87 25.88
CA ALA A 248 4.44 23.08 24.67
C ALA A 248 4.65 21.60 25.00
N ASP A 249 5.48 21.28 25.99
CA ASP A 249 5.75 19.91 26.44
C ASP A 249 4.47 19.23 26.98
N GLU A 250 3.65 19.97 27.73
CA GLU A 250 2.36 19.51 28.25
C GLU A 250 1.38 19.17 27.10
N VAL A 251 1.27 20.04 26.09
CA VAL A 251 0.46 19.79 24.88
C VAL A 251 1.02 18.62 24.05
N GLU A 252 2.33 18.54 23.89
CA GLU A 252 3.00 17.44 23.19
C GLU A 252 2.70 16.10 23.86
N ALA A 253 2.75 16.04 25.20
CA ALA A 253 2.40 14.85 25.97
C ALA A 253 0.92 14.45 25.76
N MET A 254 -0.01 15.41 25.82
CA MET A 254 -1.44 15.16 25.57
C MET A 254 -1.69 14.59 24.17
N LEU A 255 -0.98 15.08 23.15
CA LEU A 255 -1.08 14.57 21.79
C LEU A 255 -0.49 13.15 21.67
N LYS A 256 0.66 12.89 22.29
CA LYS A 256 1.29 11.55 22.31
C LYS A 256 0.43 10.50 23.02
N GLU A 257 -0.34 10.88 24.04
CA GLU A 257 -1.28 9.96 24.70
C GLU A 257 -2.49 9.60 23.82
N ARG A 258 -2.87 10.48 22.88
CA ARG A 258 -4.04 10.26 22.02
C ARG A 258 -3.79 9.25 20.91
N PHE A 259 -2.60 9.26 20.33
CA PHE A 259 -2.25 8.46 19.16
C PHE A 259 -1.51 7.17 19.57
N GLU A 260 -1.98 6.03 19.09
CA GLU A 260 -1.30 4.74 19.30
C GLU A 260 -0.03 4.60 18.44
N SER A 261 0.05 5.35 17.35
CA SER A 261 1.21 5.40 16.45
C SER A 261 2.29 6.33 16.98
N GLU A 262 3.53 6.13 16.55
CA GLU A 262 4.63 7.05 16.82
C GLU A 262 4.34 8.43 16.21
N VAL A 263 4.53 9.49 17.00
CA VAL A 263 4.26 10.88 16.59
C VAL A 263 5.50 11.73 16.84
N ASP A 264 5.90 12.48 15.82
CA ASP A 264 6.95 13.49 15.88
C ASP A 264 6.29 14.87 15.80
N ILE A 265 6.45 15.67 16.85
CA ILE A 265 5.71 16.92 17.05
C ILE A 265 6.69 18.08 17.15
N LEU A 266 6.47 19.11 16.36
CA LEU A 266 7.21 20.38 16.44
C LEU A 266 6.23 21.52 16.70
N ILE A 267 6.39 22.18 17.85
CA ILE A 267 5.51 23.28 18.26
C ILE A 267 6.30 24.59 18.20
N HIS A 268 5.80 25.54 17.41
CA HIS A 268 6.26 26.93 17.45
C HIS A 268 5.42 27.71 18.47
N LEU A 269 6.07 28.57 19.26
CA LEU A 269 5.43 29.34 20.32
C LEU A 269 5.30 30.80 19.86
N ASP A 270 4.08 31.23 19.56
CA ASP A 270 3.79 32.57 19.09
C ASP A 270 3.14 33.41 20.21
N PRO A 271 3.71 34.58 20.54
CA PRO A 271 3.06 35.54 21.42
C PRO A 271 1.91 36.23 20.67
N LEU A 272 0.80 36.52 21.37
CA LEU A 272 -0.41 37.14 20.80
C LEU A 272 -0.14 38.41 19.97
N SER A 273 0.85 39.20 20.38
CA SER A 273 1.28 40.44 19.70
C SER A 273 1.81 40.25 18.28
N VAL A 274 2.29 39.05 17.92
CA VAL A 274 2.82 38.73 16.58
C VAL A 274 1.70 38.39 15.59
N LEU A 275 0.49 38.13 16.07
CA LEU A 275 -0.68 37.77 15.26
C LEU A 275 -1.30 39.01 14.56
N VAL A 276 -0.52 39.73 13.75
CA VAL A 276 -1.01 40.87 12.94
C VAL A 276 -1.30 40.39 11.51
N LYS A 277 -2.32 39.54 11.39
CA LYS A 277 -3.23 39.41 10.24
C LYS A 277 -4.29 38.37 10.59
N PRO A 278 -5.58 38.59 10.28
CA PRO A 278 -6.52 37.50 10.26
C PRO A 278 -6.02 36.51 9.19
N SER A 279 -5.49 35.37 9.62
CA SER A 279 -5.23 34.27 8.71
C SER A 279 -6.57 33.96 8.02
N PRO A 280 -6.63 33.90 6.68
CA PRO A 280 -7.89 33.70 5.99
C PRO A 280 -8.42 32.30 6.34
N ASN A 281 -9.32 32.25 7.31
CA ASN A 281 -10.19 31.12 7.62
C ASN A 281 -9.48 29.75 7.65
N TYR A 282 -9.03 29.33 8.84
CA TYR A 282 -9.30 27.95 9.23
C TYR A 282 -10.80 27.85 9.58
N LYS A 283 -11.64 27.94 8.55
CA LYS A 283 -13.00 27.44 8.60
C LYS A 283 -12.90 25.99 8.16
N ILE A 284 -13.05 25.06 9.09
CA ILE A 284 -13.47 23.72 8.72
C ILE A 284 -14.86 23.90 8.16
N ASP A 285 -14.96 23.83 6.84
CA ASP A 285 -16.23 23.93 6.16
C ASP A 285 -17.09 22.76 6.64
N LYS A 286 -18.06 23.06 7.49
CA LYS A 286 -19.12 22.12 7.83
C LYS A 286 -20.09 22.13 6.64
N SER A 287 -19.89 21.20 5.71
CA SER A 287 -20.94 20.77 4.77
C SER A 287 -21.04 19.26 4.74
#